data_AF-A0A523RPD5-F1
#
_entry.id   AF-A0A523RPD5-F1
#
_cell.length_a   1.000
_cell.length_b   1.000
_cell.length_c   1.000
_cell.angle_alpha   90.00
_cell.angle_beta   90.00
_cell.angle_gamma   90.00
#
_symmetry.space_group_name_H-M   'P 1'
#
loop_
_entity.id
_entity.type
_entity.pdbx_description
1 polymer ?
#
loop_
_entity_poly.entity_id
_entity_poly.type
_entity_poly.pdbx_seq_one_letter_code
_entity_poly.pdbx_strand_id
1 'polypeptide(L)'
;EMYINKPLENFLEDTASGTPTPGGGSVAALVGSLGAALLCMVANFTVGKPKYKIVEKDIKEILKKAEELKNNLSGLIQEDVEAYGKFAQASKMPKKTPQMKKKHTQALQKALKEAAEVPWRTAEASFQVIELGQKLLPKGNPNLVTDIAVGVLLAEAALQSAVVNVEINLSFIKDEEYKKEKSKSLSRILSRAFQMKNEVVEKIQKKLTL
;
A
#
# COMPACT_ATOMS: atom_id res chain seq x y z
N GLU A 1 -19.73 -0.32 -8.90
CA GLU A 1 -18.97 0.95 -8.94
C GLU A 1 -17.76 0.82 -8.03
N MET A 2 -16.60 1.33 -8.44
CA MET A 2 -15.36 1.25 -7.66
C MET A 2 -15.43 2.14 -6.42
N TYR A 3 -14.85 1.69 -5.30
CA TYR A 3 -14.82 2.48 -4.06
C TYR A 3 -14.22 3.89 -4.22
N ILE A 4 -13.21 4.05 -5.07
CA ILE A 4 -12.57 5.36 -5.31
C ILE A 4 -13.48 6.42 -5.93
N ASN A 5 -14.61 5.99 -6.53
CA ASN A 5 -15.59 6.90 -7.14
C ASN A 5 -16.78 7.18 -6.21
N LYS A 6 -16.85 6.53 -5.04
CA LYS A 6 -17.91 6.75 -4.05
C LYS A 6 -17.53 7.88 -3.08
N PRO A 7 -18.51 8.51 -2.42
CA PRO A 7 -18.24 9.36 -1.27
C PRO A 7 -17.42 8.62 -0.22
N LEU A 8 -16.47 9.32 0.42
CA LEU A 8 -15.64 8.76 1.49
C LEU A 8 -16.50 8.22 2.64
N GLU A 9 -17.61 8.87 2.94
CA GLU A 9 -18.62 8.43 3.92
C GLU A 9 -19.07 6.99 3.67
N ASN A 10 -19.37 6.63 2.42
CA ASN A 10 -19.80 5.27 2.07
C ASN A 10 -18.68 4.25 2.33
N PHE A 11 -17.42 4.59 2.06
CA PHE A 11 -16.30 3.70 2.36
C PHE A 11 -16.15 3.49 3.87
N LEU A 12 -16.32 4.54 4.68
CA LEU A 12 -16.25 4.47 6.14
C LEU A 12 -17.39 3.61 6.71
N GLU A 13 -18.63 3.84 6.28
CA GLU A 13 -19.80 3.07 6.71
C GLU A 13 -19.69 1.60 6.28
N ASP A 14 -19.30 1.32 5.04
CA ASP A 14 -19.11 -0.05 4.56
C ASP A 14 -18.00 -0.76 5.34
N THR A 15 -16.88 -0.08 5.65
CA THR A 15 -15.77 -0.63 6.46
C THR A 15 -16.21 -0.93 7.90
N ALA A 16 -17.05 -0.08 8.49
CA ALA A 16 -17.58 -0.25 9.84
C ALA A 16 -18.76 -1.24 9.92
N SER A 17 -19.25 -1.72 8.78
CA SER A 17 -20.40 -2.60 8.69
C SER A 17 -20.10 -4.04 9.17
N GLY A 18 -21.17 -4.84 9.34
CA GLY A 18 -21.06 -6.28 9.59
C GLY A 18 -20.74 -7.13 8.36
N THR A 19 -20.31 -6.53 7.26
CA THR A 19 -19.97 -7.23 6.01
C THR A 19 -18.46 -7.44 5.88
N PRO A 20 -18.00 -8.47 5.16
CA PRO A 20 -16.58 -8.82 5.13
C PRO A 20 -15.69 -7.90 4.26
N THR A 21 -16.27 -6.98 3.49
CA THR A 21 -15.54 -6.07 2.58
C THR A 21 -16.22 -4.71 2.51
N PRO A 22 -15.47 -3.60 2.45
CA PRO A 22 -14.01 -3.49 2.41
C PRO A 22 -13.38 -3.78 3.78
N GLY A 23 -12.20 -4.40 3.77
CA GLY A 23 -11.51 -4.85 4.97
C GLY A 23 -10.18 -4.13 5.22
N GLY A 24 -9.36 -4.67 6.13
CA GLY A 24 -8.06 -4.09 6.49
C GLY A 24 -7.09 -3.91 5.31
N GLY A 25 -7.11 -4.80 4.31
CA GLY A 25 -6.32 -4.66 3.08
C GLY A 25 -6.73 -3.43 2.25
N SER A 26 -8.03 -3.26 2.05
CA SER A 26 -8.64 -2.09 1.40
C SER A 26 -8.30 -0.78 2.12
N VAL A 27 -8.35 -0.77 3.46
CA VAL A 27 -7.97 0.39 4.27
C VAL A 27 -6.48 0.70 4.14
N ALA A 28 -5.61 -0.32 4.20
CA ALA A 28 -4.17 -0.14 4.00
C ALA A 28 -3.85 0.50 2.64
N ALA A 29 -4.54 0.05 1.58
CA ALA A 29 -4.40 0.60 0.23
C ALA A 29 -4.82 2.08 0.17
N LEU A 30 -5.95 2.45 0.79
CA LEU A 30 -6.39 3.85 0.90
C LEU A 30 -5.36 4.72 1.64
N VAL A 31 -4.88 4.26 2.80
CA VAL A 31 -3.90 4.99 3.62
C VAL A 31 -2.59 5.20 2.85
N GLY A 32 -2.10 4.19 2.15
CA GLY A 32 -0.92 4.32 1.29
C GLY A 32 -1.12 5.34 0.16
N SER A 33 -2.30 5.32 -0.47
CA SER A 33 -2.68 6.28 -1.53
C SER A 33 -2.69 7.72 -1.00
N LEU A 34 -3.21 7.95 0.21
CA LEU A 34 -3.16 9.27 0.86
C LEU A 34 -1.72 9.72 1.12
N GLY A 35 -0.84 8.80 1.53
CA GLY A 35 0.58 9.09 1.69
C GLY A 35 1.24 9.53 0.38
N ALA A 36 0.98 8.82 -0.72
CA ALA A 36 1.45 9.19 -2.05
C ALA A 36 0.88 10.53 -2.54
N ALA A 37 -0.39 10.81 -2.23
CA ALA A 37 -1.04 12.07 -2.60
C ALA A 37 -0.39 13.29 -1.93
N LEU A 38 0.04 13.17 -0.67
CA LEU A 38 0.80 14.23 0.02
C LEU A 38 2.15 14.50 -0.66
N LEU A 39 2.85 13.44 -1.11
CA LEU A 39 4.09 13.64 -1.87
C LEU A 39 3.84 14.31 -3.23
N CYS A 40 2.72 13.99 -3.91
CA CYS A 40 2.30 14.68 -5.12
C CYS A 40 2.07 16.18 -4.85
N MET A 41 1.38 16.52 -3.77
CA MET A 41 1.15 17.91 -3.36
C MET A 41 2.47 18.65 -3.18
N VAL A 42 3.39 18.11 -2.38
CA VAL A 42 4.70 18.73 -2.13
C VAL A 42 5.48 18.93 -3.43
N ALA A 43 5.51 17.93 -4.31
CA ALA A 43 6.20 18.02 -5.59
C ALA A 43 5.57 19.10 -6.50
N ASN A 44 4.23 19.17 -6.59
CA ASN A 44 3.52 20.21 -7.34
C ASN A 44 3.80 21.62 -6.82
N PHE A 45 3.88 21.79 -5.49
CA PHE A 45 4.29 23.06 -4.88
C PHE A 45 5.77 23.41 -5.06
N THR A 46 6.55 22.53 -5.70
CA THR A 46 7.98 22.70 -5.95
C THR A 46 8.28 22.91 -7.45
N VAL A 47 7.62 22.17 -8.35
CA VAL A 47 7.81 22.31 -9.81
C VAL A 47 7.55 23.74 -10.29
N GLY A 48 8.32 24.19 -11.29
CA GLY A 48 8.07 25.46 -12.00
C GLY A 48 8.50 26.73 -11.25
N LYS A 49 8.96 26.64 -10.00
CA LYS A 49 9.43 27.83 -9.26
C LYS A 49 10.91 28.09 -9.57
N PRO A 50 11.32 29.35 -9.81
CA PRO A 50 12.69 29.70 -10.18
C PRO A 50 13.77 29.16 -9.22
N LYS A 51 13.50 29.18 -7.91
CA LYS A 51 14.43 28.70 -6.87
C LYS A 51 14.69 27.19 -6.88
N TYR A 52 13.89 26.40 -7.60
CA TYR A 52 14.05 24.93 -7.69
C TYR A 52 14.55 24.46 -9.06
N LYS A 53 14.97 25.36 -9.94
CA LYS A 53 15.38 25.04 -11.32
C LYS A 53 16.46 23.95 -11.39
N ILE A 54 17.40 23.92 -10.44
CA ILE A 54 18.49 22.93 -10.37
C ILE A 54 17.95 21.52 -10.09
N VAL A 55 16.89 21.39 -9.28
CA VAL A 55 16.31 20.09 -8.89
C VAL A 55 15.03 19.75 -9.65
N GLU A 56 14.61 20.60 -10.60
CA GLU A 56 13.29 20.51 -11.24
C GLU A 56 13.08 19.18 -11.97
N LYS A 57 14.10 18.67 -12.67
CA LYS A 57 14.04 17.37 -13.33
C LYS A 57 13.73 16.26 -12.33
N ASP A 58 14.46 16.23 -11.22
CA ASP A 58 14.28 15.23 -10.16
C ASP A 58 12.89 15.33 -9.53
N ILE A 59 12.40 16.54 -9.28
CA ILE A 59 11.06 16.75 -8.73
C ILE A 59 9.98 16.26 -9.72
N LYS A 60 10.12 16.50 -11.03
CA LYS A 60 9.18 15.99 -12.04
C LYS A 60 9.17 14.47 -12.09
N GLU A 61 10.33 13.83 -11.96
CA GLU A 61 10.43 12.37 -11.87
C GLU A 61 9.79 11.83 -10.58
N ILE A 62 9.98 12.50 -9.44
CA ILE A 62 9.33 12.15 -8.18
C ILE A 62 7.81 12.31 -8.29
N LEU A 63 7.33 13.43 -8.85
CA LEU A 63 5.90 13.69 -9.04
C LEU A 63 5.26 12.58 -9.87
N LYS A 64 5.84 12.25 -11.03
CA LYS A 64 5.33 11.18 -11.90
C LYS A 64 5.21 9.85 -11.15
N LYS A 65 6.25 9.45 -10.42
CA LYS A 65 6.22 8.19 -9.65
C LYS A 65 5.22 8.24 -8.49
N ALA A 66 5.08 9.38 -7.83
CA ALA A 66 4.10 9.55 -6.75
C ALA A 66 2.66 9.45 -7.29
N GLU A 67 2.40 9.98 -8.49
CA GLU A 67 1.09 9.86 -9.16
C GLU A 67 0.79 8.42 -9.57
N GLU A 68 1.77 7.72 -10.14
CA GLU A 68 1.68 6.29 -10.46
C GLU A 68 1.36 5.46 -9.20
N LEU A 69 2.06 5.72 -8.10
CA LEU A 69 1.85 5.04 -6.82
C LEU A 69 0.49 5.36 -6.21
N LYS A 70 0.08 6.62 -6.20
CA LYS A 70 -1.25 7.05 -5.72
C LYS A 70 -2.35 6.30 -6.48
N ASN A 71 -2.27 6.27 -7.81
CA ASN A 71 -3.27 5.60 -8.64
C ASN A 71 -3.24 4.08 -8.49
N ASN A 72 -2.06 3.47 -8.36
CA ASN A 72 -1.93 2.04 -8.09
C ASN A 72 -2.54 1.67 -6.73
N LEU A 73 -2.16 2.39 -5.66
CA LEU A 73 -2.67 2.16 -4.32
C LEU A 73 -4.19 2.38 -4.22
N SER A 74 -4.74 3.41 -4.87
CA SER A 74 -6.20 3.59 -4.89
C SER A 74 -6.92 2.49 -5.68
N GLY A 75 -6.32 1.96 -6.75
CA GLY A 75 -6.83 0.81 -7.48
C GLY A 75 -6.87 -0.47 -6.64
N LEU A 76 -5.85 -0.69 -5.80
CA LEU A 76 -5.74 -1.86 -4.92
C LEU A 76 -6.88 -1.95 -3.89
N ILE A 77 -7.58 -0.84 -3.59
CA ILE A 77 -8.79 -0.86 -2.74
C ILE A 77 -9.85 -1.79 -3.34
N GLN A 78 -10.13 -1.63 -4.64
CA GLN A 78 -11.14 -2.44 -5.32
C GLN A 78 -10.62 -3.87 -5.57
N GLU A 79 -9.34 -4.02 -5.90
CA GLU A 79 -8.75 -5.34 -6.12
C GLU A 79 -8.80 -6.23 -4.86
N ASP A 80 -8.66 -5.65 -3.67
CA ASP A 80 -8.75 -6.38 -2.38
C ASP A 80 -10.15 -6.97 -2.17
N VAL A 81 -11.19 -6.16 -2.42
CA VAL A 81 -12.59 -6.58 -2.37
C VAL A 81 -12.86 -7.72 -3.35
N GLU A 82 -12.36 -7.60 -4.58
CA GLU A 82 -12.53 -8.61 -5.61
C GLU A 82 -11.78 -9.92 -5.29
N ALA A 83 -10.56 -9.81 -4.77
CA ALA A 83 -9.75 -10.96 -4.38
C ALA A 83 -10.42 -11.72 -3.22
N TYR A 84 -10.96 -11.02 -2.22
CA TYR A 84 -11.77 -11.64 -1.17
C TYR A 84 -13.00 -12.33 -1.74
N GLY A 85 -13.70 -11.70 -2.70
CA GLY A 85 -14.85 -12.30 -3.38
C GLY A 85 -14.52 -13.64 -4.04
N LYS A 86 -13.38 -13.73 -4.74
CA LYS A 86 -12.90 -14.99 -5.34
C LYS A 86 -12.57 -16.05 -4.29
N PHE A 87 -11.92 -15.67 -3.20
CA PHE A 87 -11.66 -16.57 -2.07
C PHE A 87 -12.96 -17.10 -1.45
N ALA A 88 -13.94 -16.22 -1.21
CA ALA A 88 -15.24 -16.57 -0.65
C ALA A 88 -16.05 -17.50 -1.58
N GLN A 89 -15.92 -17.36 -2.90
CA GLN A 89 -16.52 -18.28 -3.86
C GLN A 89 -15.83 -19.65 -3.84
N ALA A 90 -14.49 -19.67 -3.86
CA ALA A 90 -13.72 -20.91 -3.84
C ALA A 90 -13.97 -21.73 -2.55
N SER A 91 -14.07 -21.07 -1.39
CA SER A 91 -14.30 -21.71 -0.10
C SER A 91 -15.66 -22.41 0.02
N LYS A 92 -16.66 -21.94 -0.75
CA LYS A 92 -18.03 -22.49 -0.81
C LYS A 92 -18.17 -23.64 -1.79
N MET A 93 -17.15 -24.00 -2.57
CA MET A 93 -17.28 -25.08 -3.57
C MET A 93 -17.55 -26.45 -2.90
N PRO A 94 -18.36 -27.33 -3.52
CA PRO A 94 -18.70 -28.64 -2.97
C PRO A 94 -17.50 -29.55 -2.72
N LYS A 95 -17.61 -30.43 -1.71
CA LYS A 95 -16.54 -31.35 -1.25
C LYS A 95 -17.00 -32.81 -1.13
N LYS A 96 -18.06 -33.21 -1.85
CA LYS A 96 -18.74 -34.51 -1.66
C LYS A 96 -17.94 -35.71 -2.19
N THR A 97 -17.27 -35.57 -3.33
CA THR A 97 -16.48 -36.65 -3.94
C THR A 97 -14.98 -36.37 -3.88
N PRO A 98 -14.10 -37.39 -4.00
CA PRO A 98 -12.64 -37.17 -4.08
C PRO A 98 -12.24 -36.17 -5.17
N GLN A 99 -12.89 -36.23 -6.34
CA GLN A 99 -12.64 -35.31 -7.45
C GLN A 99 -13.09 -33.88 -7.14
N MET A 100 -14.24 -33.71 -6.46
CA MET A 100 -14.70 -32.41 -5.97
C MET A 100 -13.74 -31.83 -4.92
N LYS A 101 -13.26 -32.65 -3.97
CA LYS A 101 -12.26 -32.24 -2.96
C LYS A 101 -10.97 -31.75 -3.61
N LYS A 102 -10.49 -32.43 -4.67
CA LYS A 102 -9.31 -32.00 -5.44
C LYS A 102 -9.56 -30.66 -6.12
N LYS A 103 -10.67 -30.50 -6.85
CA LYS A 103 -11.04 -29.24 -7.52
C LYS A 103 -11.20 -28.07 -6.54
N HIS A 104 -11.89 -28.29 -5.42
CA HIS A 104 -12.02 -27.29 -4.35
C HIS A 104 -10.64 -26.87 -3.83
N THR A 105 -9.76 -27.84 -3.51
CA THR A 105 -8.42 -27.52 -2.98
C THR A 105 -7.60 -26.70 -3.97
N GLN A 106 -7.64 -27.04 -5.26
CA GLN A 106 -6.93 -26.28 -6.30
C GLN A 106 -7.47 -24.85 -6.43
N ALA A 107 -8.80 -24.70 -6.48
CA ALA A 107 -9.44 -23.38 -6.57
C ALA A 107 -9.14 -22.52 -5.34
N LEU A 108 -9.22 -23.09 -4.14
CA LEU A 108 -8.95 -22.38 -2.89
C LEU A 108 -7.48 -21.93 -2.80
N GLN A 109 -6.52 -22.80 -3.15
CA GLN A 109 -5.11 -22.43 -3.12
C GLN A 109 -4.75 -21.37 -4.17
N LYS A 110 -5.38 -21.41 -5.34
CA LYS A 110 -5.26 -20.34 -6.34
C LYS A 110 -5.82 -19.01 -5.81
N ALA A 111 -7.03 -19.03 -5.26
CA ALA A 111 -7.68 -17.84 -4.72
C ALA A 111 -6.91 -17.24 -3.53
N LEU A 112 -6.31 -18.08 -2.66
CA LEU A 112 -5.44 -17.61 -1.58
C LEU A 112 -4.17 -16.92 -2.08
N LYS A 113 -3.53 -17.44 -3.14
CA LYS A 113 -2.38 -16.76 -3.76
C LYS A 113 -2.78 -15.41 -4.37
N GLU A 114 -3.90 -15.36 -5.07
CA GLU A 114 -4.45 -14.09 -5.59
C GLU A 114 -4.77 -13.10 -4.45
N ALA A 115 -5.38 -13.57 -3.36
CA ALA A 115 -5.68 -12.77 -2.18
C ALA A 115 -4.44 -12.32 -1.40
N ALA A 116 -3.34 -13.08 -1.44
CA ALA A 116 -2.06 -12.67 -0.86
C ALA A 116 -1.33 -11.62 -1.72
N GLU A 117 -1.58 -11.59 -3.03
CA GLU A 117 -0.86 -10.73 -3.97
C GLU A 117 -1.27 -9.27 -3.85
N VAL A 118 -2.56 -8.99 -3.60
CA VAL A 118 -3.06 -7.61 -3.41
C VAL A 118 -2.38 -6.91 -2.22
N PRO A 119 -2.40 -7.43 -0.99
CA PRO A 119 -1.71 -6.81 0.13
C PRO A 119 -0.17 -6.83 -0.05
N TRP A 120 0.41 -7.79 -0.78
CA TRP A 120 1.82 -7.74 -1.13
C TRP A 120 2.16 -6.52 -2.00
N ARG A 121 1.35 -6.26 -3.04
CA ARG A 121 1.48 -5.06 -3.88
C ARG A 121 1.24 -3.78 -3.09
N THR A 122 0.30 -3.77 -2.15
CA THR A 122 0.08 -2.62 -1.25
C THR A 122 1.31 -2.35 -0.39
N ALA A 123 1.93 -3.39 0.18
CA ALA A 123 3.16 -3.28 0.96
C ALA A 123 4.31 -2.72 0.12
N GLU A 124 4.54 -3.28 -1.08
CA GLU A 124 5.61 -2.83 -1.98
C GLU A 124 5.41 -1.38 -2.43
N ALA A 125 4.21 -1.02 -2.88
CA ALA A 125 3.90 0.34 -3.29
C ALA A 125 4.05 1.34 -2.12
N SER A 126 3.59 0.97 -0.92
CA SER A 126 3.76 1.81 0.28
C SER A 126 5.23 1.99 0.65
N PHE A 127 6.05 0.95 0.52
CA PHE A 127 7.51 1.08 0.68
C PHE A 127 8.12 2.05 -0.34
N GLN A 128 7.69 2.00 -1.61
CA GLN A 128 8.16 2.95 -2.63
C GLN A 128 7.74 4.40 -2.34
N VAL A 129 6.58 4.62 -1.71
CA VAL A 129 6.18 5.95 -1.22
C VAL A 129 7.16 6.47 -0.17
N ILE A 130 7.61 5.63 0.76
CA ILE A 130 8.63 5.99 1.76
C ILE A 130 9.95 6.38 1.07
N GLU A 131 10.40 5.59 0.09
CA GLU A 131 11.60 5.90 -0.70
C GLU A 131 11.48 7.25 -1.42
N LEU A 132 10.31 7.57 -1.97
CA LEU A 132 10.06 8.88 -2.60
C LEU A 132 10.07 10.01 -1.58
N GLY A 133 9.46 9.83 -0.41
CA GLY A 133 9.46 10.84 0.65
C GLY A 133 10.87 11.20 1.11
N GLN A 134 11.73 10.19 1.30
CA GLN A 134 13.15 10.39 1.64
C GLN A 134 13.90 11.18 0.55
N LYS A 135 13.64 10.89 -0.74
CA LYS A 135 14.25 11.60 -1.87
C LYS A 135 13.71 13.03 -2.05
N LEU A 136 12.45 13.25 -1.71
CA LEU A 136 11.78 14.54 -1.84
C LEU A 136 12.20 15.50 -0.72
N LEU A 137 12.45 15.00 0.49
CA LEU A 137 12.79 15.82 1.66
C LEU A 137 13.89 16.88 1.44
N PRO A 138 15.05 16.59 0.81
CA PRO A 138 16.09 17.59 0.57
C PRO A 138 15.82 18.51 -0.63
N LYS A 139 14.84 18.20 -1.50
CA LYS A 139 14.62 18.89 -2.78
C LYS A 139 13.29 19.67 -2.82
N GLY A 140 12.32 19.27 -2.00
CA GLY A 140 10.98 19.81 -1.96
C GLY A 140 10.89 21.19 -1.31
N ASN A 141 9.69 21.76 -1.38
CA ASN A 141 9.37 23.01 -0.69
C ASN A 141 9.56 22.86 0.84
N PRO A 142 10.48 23.63 1.47
CA PRO A 142 10.77 23.50 2.90
C PRO A 142 9.57 23.86 3.78
N ASN A 143 8.60 24.63 3.25
CA ASN A 143 7.37 24.97 3.98
C ASN A 143 6.36 23.82 4.04
N LEU A 144 6.62 22.72 3.34
CA LEU A 144 5.74 21.54 3.28
C LEU A 144 6.45 20.28 3.77
N VAL A 145 7.50 20.42 4.58
CA VAL A 145 8.21 19.26 5.14
C VAL A 145 7.31 18.42 6.04
N THR A 146 6.32 19.03 6.70
CA THR A 146 5.32 18.31 7.49
C THR A 146 4.47 17.38 6.64
N ASP A 147 4.10 17.78 5.42
CA ASP A 147 3.35 16.93 4.49
C ASP A 147 4.17 15.74 4.00
N ILE A 148 5.50 15.91 3.85
CA ILE A 148 6.42 14.79 3.58
C ILE A 148 6.44 13.83 4.77
N ALA A 149 6.54 14.33 6.01
CA ALA A 149 6.54 13.49 7.21
C ALA A 149 5.25 12.67 7.30
N VAL A 150 4.09 13.33 7.20
CA VAL A 150 2.79 12.67 7.26
C VAL A 150 2.65 11.66 6.13
N GLY A 151 3.06 12.00 4.91
CA GLY A 151 3.02 11.07 3.78
C GLY A 151 3.84 9.80 4.02
N VAL A 152 5.04 9.94 4.59
CA VAL A 152 5.91 8.81 4.95
C VAL A 152 5.36 8.00 6.12
N LEU A 153 4.77 8.64 7.14
CA LEU A 153 4.14 7.97 8.27
C LEU A 153 2.92 7.16 7.84
N LEU A 154 2.05 7.72 6.99
CA LEU A 154 0.92 7.00 6.43
C LEU A 154 1.36 5.81 5.58
N ALA A 155 2.40 5.99 4.76
CA ALA A 155 2.96 4.91 3.97
C ALA A 155 3.57 3.79 4.83
N GLU A 156 4.20 4.12 5.95
CA GLU A 156 4.71 3.13 6.91
C GLU A 156 3.57 2.36 7.59
N ALA A 157 2.52 3.05 8.02
CA ALA A 157 1.32 2.43 8.58
C ALA A 157 0.62 1.52 7.57
N ALA A 158 0.52 1.95 6.30
CA ALA A 158 -0.02 1.15 5.20
C ALA A 158 0.82 -0.10 4.93
N LEU A 159 2.15 0.04 4.90
CA LEU A 159 3.08 -1.09 4.75
C LEU A 159 2.90 -2.12 5.86
N GLN A 160 2.91 -1.70 7.13
CA GLN A 160 2.73 -2.60 8.27
C GLN A 160 1.35 -3.28 8.24
N SER A 161 0.31 -2.52 7.93
CA SER A 161 -1.06 -3.06 7.81
C SER A 161 -1.17 -4.09 6.70
N ALA A 162 -0.56 -3.81 5.55
CA ALA A 162 -0.55 -4.72 4.41
C ALA A 162 0.22 -6.02 4.71
N VAL A 163 1.36 -5.94 5.42
CA VAL A 163 2.14 -7.11 5.87
C VAL A 163 1.27 -8.09 6.66
N VAL A 164 0.49 -7.61 7.63
CA VAL A 164 -0.38 -8.47 8.45
C VAL A 164 -1.41 -9.20 7.55
N ASN A 165 -1.93 -8.52 6.52
CA ASN A 165 -2.84 -9.13 5.54
C ASN A 165 -2.14 -10.13 4.60
N VAL A 166 -0.87 -9.94 4.27
CA VAL A 166 -0.09 -10.95 3.55
C VAL A 166 0.13 -12.18 4.44
N GLU A 167 0.62 -11.98 5.67
CA GLU A 167 0.98 -13.07 6.58
C GLU A 167 -0.20 -13.99 6.90
N ILE A 168 -1.39 -13.44 7.13
CA ILE A 168 -2.59 -14.27 7.34
C ILE A 168 -2.91 -15.12 6.11
N ASN A 169 -2.82 -14.57 4.89
CA ASN A 169 -3.04 -15.36 3.67
C ASN A 169 -1.95 -16.42 3.47
N LEU A 170 -0.67 -16.10 3.73
CA LEU A 170 0.44 -17.04 3.66
C LEU A 170 0.25 -18.22 4.63
N SER A 171 -0.39 -18.02 5.77
CA SER A 171 -0.66 -19.09 6.75
C SER A 171 -1.58 -20.20 6.19
N PHE A 172 -2.40 -19.89 5.19
CA PHE A 172 -3.33 -20.84 4.54
C PHE A 172 -2.80 -21.41 3.21
N ILE A 173 -1.68 -20.89 2.70
CA ILE A 173 -1.04 -21.36 1.47
C ILE A 173 -0.16 -22.58 1.77
N LYS A 174 -0.20 -23.60 0.91
CA LYS A 174 0.61 -24.82 1.04
C LYS A 174 1.94 -24.77 0.32
N ASP A 175 2.10 -23.82 -0.59
CA ASP A 175 3.33 -23.64 -1.35
C ASP A 175 4.40 -22.97 -0.48
N GLU A 176 5.32 -23.79 0.05
CA GLU A 176 6.35 -23.33 0.97
C GLU A 176 7.42 -22.46 0.30
N GLU A 177 7.70 -22.66 -0.99
CA GLU A 177 8.63 -21.83 -1.74
C GLU A 177 8.08 -20.41 -1.89
N TYR A 178 6.81 -20.30 -2.29
CA TYR A 178 6.09 -19.02 -2.38
C TYR A 178 6.05 -18.29 -1.03
N LYS A 179 5.74 -19.01 0.06
CA LYS A 179 5.74 -18.43 1.42
C LYS A 179 7.10 -17.88 1.80
N LYS A 180 8.16 -18.68 1.61
CA LYS A 180 9.53 -18.29 1.96
C LYS A 180 10.00 -17.07 1.17
N GLU A 181 9.70 -17.02 -0.12
CA GLU A 181 10.03 -15.89 -0.99
C GLU A 181 9.34 -14.60 -0.52
N LYS A 182 8.02 -14.65 -0.30
CA LYS A 182 7.24 -13.48 0.13
C LYS A 182 7.66 -13.02 1.53
N SER A 183 7.78 -13.92 2.51
CA SER A 183 8.23 -13.58 3.87
C SER A 183 9.63 -12.94 3.88
N LYS A 184 10.60 -13.50 3.14
CA LYS A 184 11.94 -12.90 3.03
C LYS A 184 11.89 -11.49 2.47
N SER A 185 11.05 -11.28 1.45
CA SER A 185 10.91 -9.99 0.80
C SER A 185 10.21 -8.97 1.70
N LEU A 186 9.18 -9.37 2.47
CA LEU A 186 8.50 -8.55 3.49
C LEU A 186 9.48 -8.08 4.57
N SER A 187 10.27 -9.00 5.16
CA SER A 187 11.23 -8.64 6.20
C SER A 187 12.25 -7.60 5.73
N ARG A 188 12.71 -7.74 4.48
CA ARG A 188 13.65 -6.78 3.87
C ARG A 188 13.03 -5.39 3.72
N ILE A 189 11.82 -5.28 3.17
CA ILE A 189 11.18 -3.97 2.95
C ILE A 189 10.79 -3.31 4.28
N LEU A 190 10.33 -4.09 5.27
CA LEU A 190 10.01 -3.58 6.60
C LEU A 190 11.20 -2.96 7.31
N SER A 191 12.34 -3.68 7.34
CA SER A 191 13.56 -3.19 7.98
C SER A 191 14.04 -1.89 7.33
N ARG A 192 14.02 -1.84 6.00
CA ARG A 192 14.45 -0.66 5.23
C ARG A 192 13.49 0.52 5.37
N ALA A 193 12.19 0.25 5.35
CA ALA A 193 11.15 1.25 5.59
C ALA A 193 11.28 1.90 6.96
N PHE A 194 11.50 1.09 8.00
CA PHE A 194 11.69 1.59 9.37
C PHE A 194 12.86 2.56 9.46
N GLN A 195 14.02 2.20 8.88
CA GLN A 195 15.20 3.06 8.84
C GLN A 195 14.91 4.37 8.10
N MET A 196 14.40 4.28 6.87
CA MET A 196 14.12 5.45 6.03
C MET A 196 13.11 6.40 6.65
N LYS A 197 12.02 5.86 7.23
CA LYS A 197 11.01 6.68 7.91
C LYS A 197 11.60 7.39 9.11
N ASN A 198 12.38 6.70 9.95
CA ASN A 198 13.00 7.34 11.12
C ASN A 198 13.95 8.46 10.70
N GLU A 199 14.77 8.24 9.67
CA GLU A 199 15.64 9.30 9.14
C GLU A 199 14.86 10.53 8.65
N VAL A 200 13.73 10.32 7.96
CA VAL A 200 12.87 11.42 7.49
C VAL A 200 12.29 12.18 8.66
N VAL A 201 11.67 11.48 9.62
CA VAL A 201 11.01 12.08 10.77
C VAL A 201 12.01 12.82 11.67
N GLU A 202 13.17 12.23 11.96
CA GLU A 202 14.22 12.88 12.76
C GLU A 202 14.75 14.16 12.11
N LYS A 203 14.98 14.15 10.79
CA LYS A 203 15.41 15.35 10.06
C LYS A 203 14.38 16.48 10.13
N ILE A 204 13.10 16.14 10.15
CA ILE A 204 12.02 17.12 10.22
C ILE A 204 11.85 17.64 11.66
N GLN A 205 11.89 16.75 12.66
CA GLN A 205 11.86 17.16 14.07
C GLN A 205 13.00 18.13 14.40
N LYS A 206 14.22 17.86 13.94
CA LYS A 206 15.37 18.79 14.10
C LYS A 206 15.13 20.16 13.45
N LYS A 207 14.35 20.23 12.37
CA LYS A 207 13.97 21.51 11.72
C LYS A 207 12.86 22.25 12.46
N LEU A 208 12.02 21.55 13.23
CA LEU A 208 10.93 22.15 14.00
C LEU A 208 11.39 22.71 15.35
N THR A 209 12.53 22.24 15.86
CA THR A 209 13.14 22.69 17.11
C THR A 209 14.09 23.89 16.95
N LEU A 210 14.20 24.44 15.74
CA LEU A 210 15.00 25.62 15.39
C LEU A 210 14.08 26.78 15.00
#